data_AF-A0A433I935-F1
#
_entry.id   AF-A0A433I935-F1
#
_cell.length_a   1.000
_cell.length_b   1.000
_cell.length_c   1.000
_cell.angle_alpha   90.00
_cell.angle_beta   90.00
_cell.angle_gamma   90.00
#
_symmetry.space_group_name_H-M   'P 1'
#
loop_
_entity.id
_entity.type
_entity.pdbx_description
1 polymer ?
#
loop_
_entity_poly.entity_id
_entity_poly.type
_entity_poly.pdbx_seq_one_letter_code
_entity_poly.pdbx_strand_id
1 'polypeptide(L)'
;MMARKERSITSESLPMNDESSPEPWFSTQQQLMEDERGTERDALLEKLADSMRAIKRQMDAGVTPSEFATLNKVRQGLEAATEVVTKVWRAYHPT
;
A
#
# COMPACT_ATOMS: atom_id res chain seq x y z
N MET A 1 -25.76 -21.35 -56.13
CA MET A 1 -24.82 -22.05 -55.23
C MET A 1 -23.64 -21.13 -54.95
N MET A 2 -23.55 -20.57 -53.74
CA MET A 2 -22.37 -19.84 -53.27
C MET A 2 -22.02 -20.46 -51.92
N ALA A 3 -20.90 -21.19 -51.88
CA ALA A 3 -20.45 -21.94 -50.72
C ALA A 3 -19.94 -20.99 -49.63
N ARG A 4 -20.40 -21.25 -48.41
CA ARG A 4 -20.16 -20.49 -47.17
C ARG A 4 -18.69 -20.67 -46.75
N LYS A 5 -17.94 -19.57 -46.68
CA LYS A 5 -16.58 -19.53 -46.15
C LYS A 5 -16.62 -19.83 -44.65
N GLU A 6 -16.06 -20.98 -44.27
CA GLU A 6 -15.82 -21.36 -42.88
C GLU A 6 -14.90 -20.33 -42.22
N ARG A 7 -15.36 -19.74 -41.10
CA ARG A 7 -14.51 -19.01 -40.19
C ARG A 7 -14.36 -19.87 -38.94
N SER A 8 -13.20 -20.49 -38.82
CA SER A 8 -12.72 -21.14 -37.61
C SER A 8 -12.84 -20.16 -36.44
N ILE A 9 -13.64 -20.52 -35.46
CA ILE A 9 -13.66 -19.85 -34.16
C ILE A 9 -12.44 -20.42 -33.42
N THR A 10 -11.30 -19.76 -33.58
CA THR A 10 -10.19 -19.96 -32.64
C THR A 10 -10.67 -19.44 -31.30
N SER A 11 -10.91 -20.35 -30.35
CA SER A 11 -11.16 -20.00 -28.96
C SER A 11 -9.91 -19.30 -28.43
N GLU A 12 -9.89 -17.97 -28.54
CA GLU A 12 -8.91 -17.12 -27.89
C GLU A 12 -9.24 -17.15 -26.40
N SER A 13 -8.64 -18.11 -25.71
CA SER A 13 -8.63 -18.19 -24.26
C SER A 13 -7.98 -16.90 -23.76
N LEU A 14 -8.80 -15.94 -23.35
CA LEU A 14 -8.38 -14.75 -22.63
C LEU A 14 -7.47 -15.21 -21.47
N PRO A 15 -6.31 -14.56 -21.23
CA PRO A 15 -5.51 -14.87 -20.07
C PRO A 15 -6.38 -14.69 -18.83
N MET A 16 -6.67 -15.81 -18.16
CA MET A 16 -7.26 -15.83 -16.84
C MET A 16 -6.37 -14.94 -15.98
N ASN A 17 -6.90 -13.77 -15.63
CA ASN A 17 -6.26 -12.88 -14.69
C ASN A 17 -6.07 -13.71 -13.42
N ASP A 18 -4.82 -13.95 -13.03
CA ASP A 18 -4.48 -14.66 -11.81
C ASP A 18 -4.90 -13.78 -10.63
N GLU A 19 -6.17 -13.89 -10.25
CA GLU A 19 -6.83 -13.22 -9.13
C GLU A 19 -6.42 -13.84 -7.79
N SER A 20 -5.19 -14.39 -7.71
CA SER A 20 -4.67 -15.07 -6.51
C SER A 20 -3.54 -14.31 -5.83
N SER A 21 -3.07 -13.19 -6.38
CA SER A 21 -2.11 -12.35 -5.68
C SER A 21 -2.87 -11.41 -4.76
N PRO A 22 -2.92 -11.64 -3.43
CA PRO A 22 -3.57 -10.70 -2.53
C PRO A 22 -2.92 -9.33 -2.72
N GLU A 23 -3.75 -8.32 -2.99
CA GLU A 23 -3.30 -6.93 -3.10
C GLU A 23 -2.41 -6.59 -1.90
N PRO A 24 -1.34 -5.79 -2.07
CA PRO A 24 -0.31 -5.60 -1.06
C PRO A 24 -0.81 -5.02 0.28
N TRP A 25 -2.01 -4.42 0.31
CA TRP A 25 -2.65 -4.03 1.56
C TRP A 25 -3.26 -5.22 2.32
N PHE A 26 -3.74 -6.26 1.64
CA PHE A 26 -4.18 -7.50 2.29
C PHE A 26 -3.00 -8.22 2.95
N SER A 27 -1.83 -8.22 2.32
CA SER A 27 -0.63 -8.82 2.94
C SER A 27 -0.15 -8.05 4.16
N THR A 28 -0.14 -6.71 4.12
CA THR A 28 0.25 -5.89 5.28
C THR A 28 -0.76 -6.00 6.43
N GLN A 29 -2.06 -6.00 6.12
CA GLN A 29 -3.10 -6.20 7.14
C GLN A 29 -3.01 -7.59 7.76
N GLN A 30 -2.80 -8.64 6.94
CA GLN A 30 -2.64 -10.00 7.43
C GLN A 30 -1.40 -10.12 8.33
N GLN A 31 -0.27 -9.54 7.94
CA GLN A 31 0.93 -9.48 8.78
C GLN A 31 0.63 -8.83 10.14
N LEU A 32 -0.08 -7.69 10.14
CA LEU A 32 -0.46 -7.01 11.39
C LEU A 32 -1.50 -7.79 12.22
N MET A 33 -2.28 -8.66 11.60
CA MET A 33 -3.26 -9.52 12.27
C MET A 33 -2.61 -10.74 12.93
N GLU A 34 -1.54 -11.27 12.32
CA GLU A 34 -0.78 -12.43 12.81
C GLU A 34 0.37 -12.03 13.77
N ASP A 35 0.65 -10.74 13.90
CA ASP A 35 1.77 -10.19 14.68
C ASP A 35 1.50 -10.10 16.20
N GLU A 36 1.38 -11.25 16.86
CA GLU A 36 1.12 -11.32 18.31
C GLU A 36 2.15 -10.56 19.16
N ARG A 37 3.40 -10.52 18.70
CA ARG A 37 4.54 -9.91 19.43
C ARG A 37 4.75 -8.44 19.11
N GLY A 38 4.04 -7.89 18.12
CA GLY A 38 4.20 -6.50 17.68
C GLY A 38 5.48 -6.22 16.90
N THR A 39 6.18 -7.24 16.41
CA THR A 39 7.45 -7.08 15.69
C THR A 39 7.26 -6.42 14.32
N GLU A 40 6.25 -6.86 13.56
CA GLU A 40 5.93 -6.27 12.25
C GLU A 40 5.33 -4.87 12.41
N ARG A 41 4.48 -4.67 13.42
CA ARG A 41 3.99 -3.35 13.82
C ARG A 41 5.16 -2.40 14.06
N ASP A 42 6.12 -2.78 14.89
CA ASP A 42 7.25 -1.93 15.26
C ASP A 42 8.15 -1.63 14.05
N ALA A 43 8.39 -2.63 13.19
CA ALA A 43 9.14 -2.44 11.95
C ALA A 43 8.45 -1.46 10.98
N LEU A 44 7.12 -1.53 10.85
CA LEU A 44 6.35 -0.59 10.04
C LEU A 44 6.37 0.82 10.63
N LEU A 45 6.21 0.94 11.95
CA LEU A 45 6.29 2.23 12.64
C LEU A 45 7.67 2.88 12.51
N GLU A 46 8.75 2.09 12.56
CA GLU A 46 10.11 2.58 12.35
C GLU A 46 10.30 3.10 10.93
N LYS A 47 9.87 2.36 9.90
CA LYS A 47 9.91 2.81 8.49
C LYS A 47 9.14 4.10 8.26
N LEU A 48 7.97 4.23 8.88
CA LEU A 48 7.16 5.46 8.82
C LEU A 48 7.87 6.62 9.52
N ALA A 49 8.49 6.38 10.67
CA ALA A 49 9.27 7.38 11.40
C ALA A 49 10.51 7.85 10.62
N ASP A 50 11.21 6.95 9.94
CA ASP A 50 12.34 7.30 9.08
C ASP A 50 11.92 8.15 7.89
N SER A 51 10.81 7.78 7.25
CA SER A 51 10.21 8.57 6.17
C SER A 51 9.81 9.96 6.65
N MET A 52 9.21 10.06 7.84
CA MET A 52 8.85 11.32 8.48
C MET A 52 10.08 12.21 8.71
N ARG A 53 11.16 11.64 9.24
CA ARG A 53 12.43 12.36 9.46
C ARG A 53 13.02 12.85 8.15
N ALA A 54 12.95 12.07 7.07
CA ALA A 54 13.43 12.47 5.75
C ALA A 54 12.65 13.65 5.19
N ILE A 55 11.31 13.61 5.25
CA ILE A 55 10.44 14.71 4.82
C ILE A 55 10.72 15.98 5.64
N LYS A 56 10.84 15.85 6.96
CA LYS A 56 11.15 16.99 7.84
C LYS A 56 12.49 17.63 7.46
N ARG A 57 13.55 16.83 7.27
CA ARG A 57 14.86 17.35 6.83
C ARG A 57 14.78 18.08 5.51
N GLN A 58 13.98 17.59 4.56
CA GLN A 58 13.79 18.26 3.28
C GLN A 58 13.07 19.60 3.43
N MET A 59 12.04 19.67 4.29
CA MET A 59 11.35 20.92 4.60
C MET A 59 12.27 21.92 5.31
N ASP A 60 13.07 21.45 6.28
CA ASP A 60 14.01 22.26 7.06
C ASP A 60 15.18 22.79 6.21
N ALA A 61 15.51 22.14 5.09
CA ALA A 61 16.53 22.60 4.13
C ALA A 61 16.14 23.87 3.36
N GLY A 62 14.89 24.31 3.49
CA GLY A 62 14.33 25.43 2.73
C GLY A 62 13.83 24.96 1.36
N VAL A 63 12.52 25.07 1.17
CA VAL A 63 11.83 24.70 -0.07
C VAL A 63 10.90 25.82 -0.50
N THR A 64 10.50 25.82 -1.77
CA THR A 64 9.49 26.76 -2.26
C THR A 64 8.14 26.51 -1.58
N PRO A 65 7.22 27.49 -1.56
CA PRO A 65 5.90 27.29 -0.96
C PRO A 65 5.09 26.13 -1.56
N SER A 66 5.21 25.88 -2.87
CA SER A 66 4.53 24.77 -3.56
C SER A 66 5.10 23.41 -3.15
N GLU A 67 6.43 23.31 -3.02
CA GLU A 67 7.09 22.11 -2.52
C GLU A 67 6.75 21.86 -1.06
N PHE A 68 6.73 22.90 -0.21
CA PHE A 68 6.30 22.80 1.17
C PHE A 68 4.87 22.24 1.26
N ALA A 69 3.93 22.79 0.48
CA ALA A 69 2.56 22.31 0.47
C ALA A 69 2.46 20.82 0.07
N THR A 70 3.30 20.38 -0.87
CA THR A 70 3.37 18.98 -1.30
C THR A 70 3.95 18.09 -0.21
N LEU A 71 5.10 18.47 0.36
CA LEU A 71 5.75 17.73 1.44
C LEU A 71 4.87 17.67 2.70
N ASN A 72 4.13 18.73 3.01
CA ASN A 72 3.21 18.75 4.13
C ASN A 72 2.03 17.78 3.94
N LYS A 73 1.54 17.59 2.71
CA LYS A 73 0.53 16.55 2.43
C LYS A 73 1.10 15.14 2.62
N VAL A 74 2.33 14.91 2.17
CA VAL A 74 3.02 13.63 2.40
C VAL A 74 3.21 13.38 3.90
N ARG A 75 3.63 14.40 4.65
CA ARG A 75 3.77 14.38 6.11
C ARG A 75 2.44 13.97 6.77
N GLN A 76 1.33 14.60 6.40
CA GLN A 76 0.00 14.23 6.91
C GLN A 76 -0.39 12.79 6.57
N GLY A 77 -0.06 12.31 5.36
CA GLY A 77 -0.28 10.92 4.96
C GLY A 77 0.50 9.93 5.82
N LEU A 78 1.76 10.24 6.16
CA LEU A 78 2.58 9.41 7.05
C LEU A 78 2.04 9.39 8.49
N GLU A 79 1.50 10.52 8.98
CA GLU A 79 0.82 10.58 10.28
C GLU A 79 -0.43 9.69 10.29
N ALA A 80 -1.27 9.79 9.25
CA ALA A 80 -2.45 8.94 9.11
C ALA A 80 -2.08 7.45 9.00
N ALA A 81 -1.04 7.11 8.24
CA ALA A 81 -0.55 5.73 8.14
C ALA A 81 -0.10 5.17 9.50
N THR A 82 0.60 5.98 10.30
CA THR A 82 1.04 5.63 11.66
C THR A 82 -0.17 5.30 12.56
N GLU A 83 -1.22 6.11 12.47
CA GLU A 83 -2.46 5.88 13.20
C GLU A 83 -3.18 4.60 12.74
N VAL A 84 -3.24 4.36 11.43
CA VAL A 84 -3.86 3.16 10.84
C VAL A 84 -3.15 1.89 11.30
N VAL A 85 -1.82 1.82 11.19
CA VAL A 85 -1.03 0.66 11.64
C VAL A 85 -1.33 0.34 13.11
N THR A 86 -1.32 1.39 13.95
CA THR A 86 -1.59 1.24 15.39
C THR A 86 -3.02 0.75 15.66
N LYS A 87 -4.02 1.30 14.96
CA LYS A 87 -5.42 0.92 15.12
C LYS A 87 -5.70 -0.50 14.65
N VAL A 88 -5.16 -0.88 13.48
CA VAL A 88 -5.34 -2.22 12.91
C VAL A 88 -4.74 -3.25 13.86
N TRP A 89 -3.49 -3.07 14.31
CA TRP A 89 -2.86 -4.02 15.23
C TRP A 89 -3.64 -4.17 16.54
N ARG A 90 -4.09 -3.07 17.15
CA ARG A 90 -4.89 -3.09 18.39
C ARG A 90 -6.25 -3.75 18.24
N ALA A 91 -6.85 -3.72 17.05
CA ALA A 91 -8.14 -4.36 16.80
C ALA A 91 -8.05 -5.89 16.91
N TYR A 92 -6.90 -6.48 16.60
CA TYR A 92 -6.65 -7.92 16.68
C TYR A 92 -5.90 -8.35 17.95
N HIS A 93 -5.18 -7.41 18.59
CA HIS A 93 -4.38 -7.65 19.79
C HIS A 93 -4.81 -6.74 20.96
N PRO A 94 -6.03 -6.90 21.50
CA PRO A 94 -6.47 -6.16 22.67
C PRO A 94 -5.66 -6.60 23.90
N THR A 95 -5.09 -5.63 24.61
CA THR A 95 -4.43 -5.82 25.93
C THR A 95 -5.42 -6.16 27.02
#